data_AF-B7PM05-F1
#
_entry.id   AF-B7PM05-F1
#
_cell.length_a   1.000
_cell.length_b   1.000
_cell.length_c   1.000
_cell.angle_alpha   90.00
_cell.angle_beta   90.00
_cell.angle_gamma   90.00
#
_symmetry.space_group_name_H-M   'P 1'
#
loop_
_entity.id
_entity.type
_entity.pdbx_description
1 polymer ?
#
loop_
_entity_poly.entity_id
_entity_poly.type
_entity_poly.pdbx_seq_one_letter_code
_entity_poly.pdbx_strand_id
1 'polypeptide(L)'
;MVLGLGHQLRLCGVDTVILQQGEHHDQAVKLKQYVRPVMIFEVNNLLPAKEQLKTVLEHYKVVIKEENLLSRCTACNGDNYALVPQEDMRKLCTRSGARHRETRTYDAHVLDLESACFDGGVRVQWESFAIERMSHVDTFHVCVKCGKVYWEGSHRRRVNQQMRSSNLIAGPGQASEIL
;
A
#
# COMPACT_ATOMS: atom_id res chain seq x y z
N MET A 1 4.37 11.72 -10.36
CA MET A 1 3.17 11.41 -9.54
C MET A 1 3.60 11.18 -8.11
N VAL A 2 3.64 12.26 -7.33
CA VAL A 2 3.90 12.19 -5.89
C VAL A 2 2.60 11.70 -5.25
N LEU A 3 2.64 10.51 -4.64
CA LEU A 3 1.54 9.97 -3.87
C LEU A 3 1.20 10.98 -2.76
N GLY A 4 -0.03 11.50 -2.74
CA GLY A 4 -0.48 12.47 -1.73
C GLY A 4 -0.35 11.90 -0.30
N LEU A 5 -0.42 12.77 0.71
CA LEU A 5 -0.18 12.42 2.13
C LEU A 5 -0.87 11.12 2.56
N GLY A 6 -2.16 10.96 2.26
CA GLY A 6 -2.92 9.78 2.66
C GLY A 6 -2.38 8.47 2.07
N HIS A 7 -1.89 8.49 0.82
CA HIS A 7 -1.25 7.31 0.23
C HIS A 7 0.10 7.01 0.87
N GLN A 8 0.84 8.03 1.33
CA GLN A 8 2.11 7.83 2.03
C GLN A 8 1.90 7.27 3.43
N LEU A 9 0.87 7.72 4.14
CA LEU A 9 0.50 7.14 5.45
C LEU A 9 0.15 5.65 5.31
N ARG A 10 -0.66 5.29 4.30
CA ARG A 10 -0.95 3.87 3.97
C ARG A 10 0.32 3.09 3.62
N LEU A 11 1.22 3.68 2.84
CA LEU A 11 2.50 3.06 2.51
C LEU A 11 3.34 2.75 3.77
N CYS A 12 3.25 3.60 4.79
CA CYS A 12 3.86 3.41 6.11
C CYS A 12 3.07 2.45 7.03
N GLY A 13 1.98 1.85 6.55
CA GLY A 13 1.17 0.92 7.33
C GLY A 13 0.15 1.59 8.25
N VAL A 14 -0.03 2.92 8.14
CA VAL A 14 -1.00 3.68 8.93
C VAL A 14 -2.38 3.57 8.27
N ASP A 15 -3.36 3.08 9.02
CA ASP A 15 -4.75 3.05 8.58
C ASP A 15 -5.27 4.46 8.29
N THR A 16 -5.57 4.71 7.01
CA THR A 16 -5.90 6.06 6.55
C THR A 16 -7.13 6.04 5.66
N VAL A 17 -8.14 6.80 6.04
CA VAL A 17 -9.30 7.13 5.21
C VAL A 17 -9.01 8.42 4.46
N ILE A 18 -9.27 8.44 3.16
CA ILE A 18 -9.11 9.61 2.29
C ILE A 18 -10.50 10.01 1.83
N LEU A 19 -10.98 11.15 2.28
CA LEU A 19 -12.30 11.66 1.94
C LEU A 19 -12.33 12.11 0.47
N GLN A 20 -13.40 11.79 -0.26
CA GLN A 20 -13.54 12.21 -1.65
C GLN A 20 -14.07 13.64 -1.77
N GLN A 21 -13.80 14.29 -2.90
CA GLN A 21 -14.25 15.65 -3.18
C GLN A 21 -15.78 15.74 -3.11
N GLY A 22 -16.29 16.53 -2.18
CA GLY A 22 -17.73 16.70 -1.92
C GLY A 22 -18.24 16.04 -0.62
N GLU A 23 -17.50 15.09 -0.05
CA GLU A 23 -17.89 14.39 1.19
C GLU A 23 -17.29 15.01 2.46
N HIS A 24 -16.49 16.07 2.30
CA HIS A 24 -15.56 16.58 3.32
C HIS A 24 -16.24 17.22 4.52
N HIS A 25 -17.29 18.02 4.33
CA HIS A 25 -17.81 18.85 5.42
C HIS A 25 -18.60 18.02 6.44
N ASP A 26 -19.60 17.27 5.99
CA ASP A 26 -20.48 16.53 6.88
C ASP A 26 -19.77 15.37 7.58
N GLN A 27 -18.88 14.66 6.87
CA GLN A 27 -18.11 13.57 7.47
C GLN A 27 -17.07 14.09 8.46
N ALA A 28 -16.36 15.19 8.15
CA ALA A 28 -15.41 15.78 9.09
C ALA A 28 -16.11 16.35 10.33
N VAL A 29 -17.29 16.96 10.18
CA VAL A 29 -18.09 17.44 11.32
C VAL A 29 -18.53 16.27 12.20
N LYS A 30 -19.04 15.18 11.61
CA LYS A 30 -19.40 13.97 12.36
C LYS A 30 -18.20 13.39 13.10
N LEU A 31 -17.05 13.24 12.44
CA LEU A 31 -15.83 12.73 13.07
C LEU A 31 -15.36 13.64 14.20
N LYS A 32 -15.44 14.97 14.03
CA LYS A 32 -15.06 15.95 15.04
C LYS A 32 -15.88 15.83 16.34
N GLN A 33 -17.09 15.28 16.29
CA GLN A 33 -17.90 15.02 17.49
C GLN A 33 -17.32 13.91 18.38
N TYR A 34 -16.58 12.96 17.79
CA TYR A 34 -16.00 11.81 18.50
C TYR A 34 -14.50 11.99 18.77
N VAL A 35 -13.88 13.05 18.26
CA VAL A 35 -12.44 13.28 18.31
C VAL A 35 -12.15 14.46 19.23
N ARG A 36 -11.32 14.25 20.25
CA ARG A 36 -10.90 15.34 21.14
C ARG A 36 -10.03 16.34 20.35
N PRO A 37 -10.06 17.64 20.68
CA PRO A 37 -9.24 18.64 19.96
C PRO A 37 -7.75 18.28 19.86
N VAL A 38 -7.19 17.63 20.90
CA VAL A 38 -5.79 17.16 20.93
C VAL A 38 -5.46 16.04 19.92
N MET A 39 -6.47 15.42 19.32
CA MET A 39 -6.34 14.35 18.32
C MET A 39 -6.50 14.91 16.89
N ILE A 40 -6.60 16.23 16.73
CA ILE A 40 -6.72 16.89 15.43
C ILE A 40 -5.41 17.62 15.16
N PHE A 41 -4.79 17.32 14.03
CA PHE A 41 -3.57 17.97 13.57
C PHE A 41 -3.78 18.55 12.19
N GLU A 42 -3.65 19.86 12.09
CA GLU A 42 -3.70 20.56 10.81
C GLU A 42 -2.34 20.49 10.12
N VAL A 43 -2.34 20.02 8.88
CA VAL A 43 -1.12 19.83 8.09
C VAL A 43 -0.97 20.99 7.11
N ASN A 44 0.22 21.59 7.05
CA ASN A 44 0.53 22.62 6.06
C ASN A 44 0.48 22.06 4.63
N ASN A 45 -0.54 22.45 3.87
CA ASN A 45 -0.79 21.97 2.52
C ASN A 45 0.20 22.50 1.46
N LEU A 46 1.02 23.50 1.80
CA LEU A 46 2.07 24.03 0.93
C LEU A 46 3.33 23.16 0.92
N LEU A 47 3.49 22.30 1.93
CA LEU A 47 4.63 21.39 2.00
C LEU A 47 4.47 20.22 1.03
N PRO A 48 5.58 19.69 0.48
CA PRO A 48 5.55 18.42 -0.24
C PRO A 48 4.99 17.30 0.64
N ALA A 49 4.26 16.34 0.05
CA ALA A 49 3.62 15.25 0.79
C ALA A 49 4.58 14.47 1.72
N LYS A 50 5.86 14.41 1.37
CA LYS A 50 6.91 13.80 2.20
C LYS A 50 7.14 14.55 3.52
N GLU A 51 7.18 15.88 3.47
CA GLU A 51 7.35 16.71 4.66
C GLU A 51 6.08 16.73 5.49
N GLN A 52 4.92 16.73 4.84
CA GLN A 52 3.63 16.54 5.51
C GLN A 52 3.57 15.21 6.27
N LEU A 53 4.05 14.12 5.66
CA LEU A 53 4.12 12.82 6.33
C LEU A 53 4.97 12.92 7.60
N LYS A 54 6.16 13.54 7.49
CA LYS A 54 7.07 13.70 8.62
C LYS A 54 6.42 14.46 9.77
N THR A 55 5.77 15.59 9.49
CA THR A 55 5.11 16.39 10.55
C THR A 55 3.99 15.62 11.23
N VAL A 56 3.22 14.80 10.48
CA VAL A 56 2.18 13.94 11.05
C VAL A 56 2.77 12.85 11.95
N LEU A 57 3.80 12.13 11.48
CA LEU A 57 4.43 11.06 12.26
C LEU A 57 5.07 11.60 13.54
N GLU A 58 5.72 12.76 13.49
CA GLU A 58 6.32 13.43 14.66
C GLU A 58 5.25 13.90 15.64
N HIS A 59 4.18 14.54 15.16
CA HIS A 59 3.10 15.05 16.01
C HIS A 59 2.44 13.94 16.82
N TYR A 60 2.11 12.83 16.17
CA TYR A 60 1.48 11.67 16.80
C TYR A 60 2.47 10.67 17.40
N LYS A 61 3.78 10.94 17.31
CA LYS A 61 4.86 10.07 17.82
C LYS A 61 4.76 8.64 17.28
N VAL A 62 4.41 8.51 16.01
CA VAL A 62 4.23 7.21 15.34
C VAL A 62 5.59 6.72 14.88
N VAL A 63 5.99 5.53 15.35
CA VAL A 63 7.22 4.86 14.95
C VAL A 63 6.90 3.84 13.86
N ILE A 64 7.53 3.97 12.69
CA ILE A 64 7.36 3.04 11.57
C ILE A 64 8.48 2.02 11.58
N LYS A 65 8.13 0.74 11.61
CA LYS A 65 9.05 -0.39 11.43
C LYS A 65 9.06 -0.85 9.97
N GLU A 66 10.08 -1.63 9.61
CA GLU A 66 10.20 -2.18 8.26
C GLU A 66 9.01 -3.08 7.88
N GLU A 67 8.47 -3.83 8.84
CA GLU A 67 7.26 -4.67 8.67
C GLU A 67 5.97 -3.88 8.43
N ASN A 68 5.93 -2.58 8.76
CA ASN A 68 4.78 -1.74 8.48
C ASN A 68 4.76 -1.25 7.03
N LEU A 69 5.89 -1.30 6.33
CA LEU A 69 5.97 -0.81 4.97
C LEU A 69 5.21 -1.73 4.04
N LEU A 70 4.27 -1.14 3.27
CA LEU A 70 3.34 -1.87 2.41
C LEU A 70 2.40 -2.83 3.15
N SER A 71 2.33 -2.78 4.50
CA SER A 71 1.33 -3.57 5.24
C SER A 71 -0.10 -3.10 4.95
N ARG A 72 -0.28 -1.90 4.39
CA ARG A 72 -1.55 -1.39 3.86
C ARG A 72 -1.43 -1.02 2.39
N CYS A 73 -2.48 -1.33 1.63
CA CYS A 73 -2.58 -1.00 0.22
C CYS A 73 -2.78 0.51 0.08
N THR A 74 -1.88 1.16 -0.64
CA THR A 74 -1.95 2.62 -0.85
C THR A 74 -3.24 3.08 -1.52
N ALA A 75 -3.88 2.21 -2.32
CA ALA A 75 -5.13 2.51 -3.01
C ALA A 75 -6.38 2.35 -2.14
N CYS A 76 -6.52 1.23 -1.40
CA CYS A 76 -7.75 0.89 -0.69
C CYS A 76 -7.61 0.74 0.84
N ASN A 77 -6.42 0.94 1.41
CA ASN A 77 -6.10 0.68 2.82
C ASN A 77 -6.17 -0.81 3.23
N GLY A 78 -6.31 -1.75 2.29
CA GLY A 78 -6.36 -3.19 2.58
C GLY A 78 -5.04 -3.75 3.11
N ASP A 79 -5.11 -4.70 4.02
CA ASP A 79 -3.99 -5.40 4.66
C ASP A 79 -3.65 -6.77 4.06
N ASN A 80 -4.53 -7.29 3.22
CA ASN A 80 -4.41 -8.66 2.74
C ASN A 80 -3.88 -8.67 1.30
N TYR A 81 -2.84 -9.47 1.09
CA TYR A 81 -2.12 -9.60 -0.17
C TYR A 81 -1.89 -11.07 -0.50
N ALA A 82 -2.13 -11.42 -1.76
CA ALA A 82 -1.65 -12.68 -2.32
C ALA A 82 -0.22 -12.49 -2.84
N LEU A 83 0.69 -13.39 -2.46
CA LEU A 83 2.06 -13.44 -2.98
C LEU A 83 2.10 -14.28 -4.25
N VAL A 84 1.96 -13.63 -5.41
CA VAL A 84 1.87 -14.29 -6.72
C VAL A 84 3.27 -14.34 -7.36
N PRO A 85 3.82 -15.53 -7.66
CA PRO A 85 5.09 -15.68 -8.35
C PRO A 85 5.11 -15.05 -9.74
N GLN A 86 6.30 -14.71 -10.22
CA GLN A 86 6.50 -14.13 -11.56
C GLN A 86 5.90 -15.01 -12.67
N GLU A 87 6.03 -16.33 -12.56
CA GLU A 87 5.49 -17.26 -13.57
C GLU A 87 3.98 -17.15 -13.72
N ASP A 88 3.23 -17.10 -12.63
CA ASP A 88 1.78 -17.05 -12.66
C ASP A 88 1.30 -15.64 -13.02
N MET A 89 2.01 -14.59 -12.59
CA MET A 89 1.76 -13.24 -13.08
C MET A 89 1.98 -13.11 -14.60
N ARG A 90 2.99 -13.79 -15.18
CA ARG A 90 3.20 -13.82 -16.63
C ARG A 90 2.03 -14.50 -17.35
N LYS A 91 1.49 -15.58 -16.78
CA LYS A 91 0.29 -16.24 -17.33
C LYS A 91 -0.90 -15.30 -17.40
N LEU A 92 -1.10 -14.43 -16.40
CA LEU A 92 -2.16 -13.41 -16.44
C LEU A 92 -2.00 -12.44 -17.62
N CYS A 93 -0.76 -12.13 -18.00
CA CYS A 93 -0.45 -11.19 -19.09
C CYS A 93 -0.54 -11.83 -20.47
N THR A 94 -0.27 -13.13 -20.58
CA THR A 94 -0.39 -13.88 -21.83
C THR A 94 -1.83 -14.34 -22.01
N ARG A 95 -2.56 -13.70 -22.94
CA ARG A 95 -3.88 -14.20 -23.37
C ARG A 95 -3.73 -15.57 -24.03
N SER A 96 -3.87 -16.62 -23.24
CA SER A 96 -3.99 -17.98 -23.76
C SER A 96 -5.43 -18.20 -24.22
N GLY A 97 -5.64 -18.52 -25.50
CA GLY A 97 -6.94 -19.01 -25.99
C GLY A 97 -7.26 -20.43 -25.54
N ALA A 98 -6.61 -20.91 -24.47
CA ALA A 98 -6.73 -22.25 -23.95
C ALA A 98 -8.02 -22.36 -23.14
N ARG A 99 -8.90 -23.29 -23.53
CA ARG A 99 -10.23 -23.51 -22.94
C ARG A 99 -10.20 -24.19 -21.56
N HIS A 100 -9.10 -24.10 -20.81
CA HIS A 100 -8.94 -24.81 -19.55
C HIS A 100 -8.77 -23.83 -18.40
N ARG A 101 -9.75 -23.85 -17.49
CA ARG A 101 -9.74 -23.06 -16.27
C ARG A 101 -8.57 -23.50 -15.38
N GLU A 102 -7.56 -22.65 -15.26
CA GLU A 102 -6.42 -22.85 -14.35
C GLU A 102 -6.56 -21.90 -13.16
N THR A 103 -6.62 -22.47 -11.95
CA THR A 103 -6.73 -21.72 -10.70
C THR A 103 -5.56 -22.02 -9.77
N ARG A 104 -5.12 -21.02 -9.01
CA ARG A 104 -4.06 -21.13 -8.00
C ARG A 104 -4.56 -20.57 -6.68
N THR A 105 -4.20 -21.22 -5.58
CA THR A 105 -4.53 -20.73 -4.24
C THR A 105 -3.32 -20.04 -3.65
N TYR A 106 -3.51 -18.79 -3.21
CA TYR A 106 -2.52 -17.99 -2.49
C TYR A 106 -3.07 -17.68 -1.12
N ASP A 107 -2.50 -18.32 -0.10
CA ASP A 107 -3.02 -18.34 1.26
C ASP A 107 -4.49 -18.82 1.30
N ALA A 108 -5.43 -17.90 1.48
CA ALA A 108 -6.87 -18.16 1.54
C ALA A 108 -7.64 -17.71 0.29
N HIS A 109 -6.96 -17.22 -0.76
CA HIS A 109 -7.60 -16.62 -1.93
C HIS A 109 -7.31 -17.42 -3.18
N VAL A 110 -8.35 -17.78 -3.92
CA VAL A 110 -8.22 -18.48 -5.20
C VAL A 110 -8.14 -17.47 -6.33
N LEU A 111 -7.04 -17.48 -7.09
CA LEU A 111 -6.84 -16.68 -8.30
C LEU A 111 -7.09 -17.55 -9.54
N ASP A 112 -8.01 -17.12 -10.38
CA ASP A 112 -8.23 -17.68 -11.71
C ASP A 112 -7.28 -17.01 -12.71
N LEU A 113 -6.37 -17.80 -13.30
CA LEU A 113 -5.29 -17.29 -14.13
C LEU A 113 -5.74 -16.84 -15.53
N GLU A 114 -6.95 -17.24 -15.95
CA GLU A 114 -7.51 -16.87 -17.25
C GLU A 114 -8.27 -15.54 -17.15
N SER A 115 -9.15 -15.41 -16.16
CA SER A 115 -9.91 -14.18 -15.90
C SER A 115 -9.09 -13.11 -15.17
N ALA A 116 -7.96 -13.49 -14.57
CA ALA A 116 -7.16 -12.67 -13.66
C ALA A 116 -7.97 -12.13 -12.47
N CYS A 117 -8.94 -12.91 -11.97
CA CYS A 117 -9.81 -12.54 -10.87
C CYS A 117 -9.63 -13.46 -9.66
N PHE A 118 -9.61 -12.88 -8.47
CA PHE A 118 -9.79 -13.64 -7.24
C PHE A 118 -11.25 -14.12 -7.09
N ASP A 119 -11.46 -15.12 -6.24
CA ASP A 119 -12.77 -15.65 -5.83
C ASP A 119 -13.80 -14.58 -5.42
N GLY A 120 -13.35 -13.46 -4.83
CA GLY A 120 -14.17 -12.29 -4.52
C GLY A 120 -14.54 -11.39 -5.72
N GLY A 121 -14.21 -11.77 -6.95
CA GLY A 121 -14.45 -10.97 -8.16
C GLY A 121 -13.46 -9.81 -8.36
N VAL A 122 -12.40 -9.75 -7.55
CA VAL A 122 -11.39 -8.68 -7.62
C VAL A 122 -10.38 -9.00 -8.71
N ARG A 123 -10.29 -8.13 -9.72
CA ARG A 123 -9.39 -8.30 -10.86
C ARG A 123 -8.00 -7.73 -10.61
N VAL A 124 -6.96 -8.51 -10.90
CA VAL A 124 -5.55 -8.10 -10.78
C VAL A 124 -5.25 -6.97 -11.77
N GLN A 125 -4.70 -5.85 -11.27
CA GLN A 125 -4.41 -4.64 -12.05
C GLN A 125 -3.01 -4.71 -12.71
N TRP A 126 -2.81 -5.65 -13.63
CA TRP A 126 -1.50 -5.89 -14.24
C TRP A 126 -1.25 -5.07 -15.51
N GLU A 127 -2.29 -4.60 -16.21
CA GLU A 127 -2.17 -3.93 -17.52
C GLU A 127 -1.35 -2.64 -17.48
N SER A 128 -1.22 -2.06 -16.29
CA SER A 128 -0.48 -0.83 -16.06
C SER A 128 1.04 -1.00 -16.09
N PHE A 129 1.58 -2.22 -16.19
CA PHE A 129 3.03 -2.45 -16.27
C PHE A 129 3.42 -3.61 -17.19
N ALA A 130 4.57 -3.45 -17.85
CA ALA A 130 5.14 -4.47 -18.75
C ALA A 130 5.93 -5.50 -17.95
N ILE A 131 5.26 -6.56 -17.51
CA ILE A 131 5.85 -7.63 -16.68
C ILE A 131 7.08 -8.27 -17.32
N GLU A 132 7.14 -8.32 -18.66
CA GLU A 132 8.25 -8.90 -19.39
C GLU A 132 9.58 -8.22 -19.08
N ARG A 133 9.56 -6.92 -18.76
CA ARG A 133 10.74 -6.13 -18.39
C ARG A 133 11.14 -6.28 -16.92
N MET A 134 10.41 -7.09 -16.16
CA MET A 134 10.57 -7.24 -14.71
C MET A 134 11.16 -8.60 -14.33
N SER A 135 12.15 -9.06 -15.10
CA SER A 135 12.81 -10.37 -14.90
C SER A 135 13.43 -10.56 -13.52
N HIS A 136 13.81 -9.49 -12.83
CA HIS A 136 14.43 -9.51 -11.50
C HIS A 136 13.43 -9.59 -10.33
N VAL A 137 12.13 -9.66 -10.62
CA VAL A 137 11.08 -9.67 -9.59
C VAL A 137 10.55 -11.09 -9.45
N ASP A 138 10.86 -11.77 -8.36
CA ASP A 138 10.43 -13.15 -8.16
C ASP A 138 8.96 -13.26 -7.75
N THR A 139 8.49 -12.31 -6.93
CA THR A 139 7.16 -12.35 -6.32
C THR A 139 6.48 -10.98 -6.32
N PHE A 140 5.19 -10.98 -6.61
CA PHE A 140 4.32 -9.81 -6.60
C PHE A 140 3.32 -9.90 -5.44
N HIS A 141 3.15 -8.80 -4.72
CA HIS A 141 2.13 -8.66 -3.68
C HIS A 141 0.88 -8.06 -4.32
N VAL A 142 -0.18 -8.85 -4.44
CA VAL A 142 -1.43 -8.41 -5.07
C VAL A 142 -2.49 -8.20 -4.00
N CYS A 143 -2.98 -6.97 -3.85
CA CYS A 143 -4.01 -6.68 -2.86
C CYS A 143 -5.32 -7.38 -3.23
N VAL A 144 -5.80 -8.28 -2.39
CA VAL A 144 -7.00 -9.09 -2.67
C VAL A 144 -8.30 -8.28 -2.56
N LYS A 145 -8.25 -7.05 -2.02
CA LYS A 145 -9.43 -6.16 -1.90
C LYS A 145 -9.63 -5.26 -3.14
N CYS A 146 -8.57 -4.92 -3.87
CA CYS A 146 -8.68 -4.00 -5.02
C CYS A 146 -7.88 -4.40 -6.26
N GLY A 147 -7.06 -5.44 -6.18
CA GLY A 147 -6.24 -5.95 -7.27
C GLY A 147 -4.95 -5.18 -7.52
N LYS A 148 -4.62 -4.16 -6.71
CA LYS A 148 -3.40 -3.37 -6.88
C LYS A 148 -2.16 -4.26 -6.68
N VAL A 149 -1.21 -4.16 -7.60
CA VAL A 149 0.01 -4.97 -7.61
C VAL A 149 1.19 -4.16 -7.09
N TYR A 150 1.97 -4.76 -6.20
CA TYR A 150 3.24 -4.27 -5.67
C TYR A 150 4.30 -5.34 -5.84
N TRP A 151 5.57 -4.97 -5.79
CA TRP A 151 6.66 -5.92 -5.88
C TRP A 151 7.93 -5.41 -5.21
N GLU A 152 8.80 -6.37 -4.90
CA GLU A 152 10.16 -6.08 -4.48
C GLU A 152 10.99 -5.57 -5.64
N GLY A 153 11.32 -4.29 -5.61
CA GLY A 153 12.15 -3.66 -6.63
C GLY A 153 12.72 -2.34 -6.17
N SER A 154 13.19 -1.54 -7.13
CA SER A 154 13.66 -0.18 -6.85
C SER A 154 12.61 0.66 -6.12
N HIS A 155 11.31 0.36 -6.22
CA HIS A 155 10.27 1.11 -5.51
C HIS A 155 10.26 0.83 -4.00
N ARG A 156 10.17 -0.43 -3.52
CA ARG A 156 10.28 -0.71 -2.07
C ARG A 156 11.66 -0.31 -1.54
N ARG A 157 12.75 -0.54 -2.30
CA ARG A 157 14.09 -0.05 -1.91
C ARG A 157 14.15 1.47 -1.82
N ARG A 158 13.57 2.21 -2.78
CA ARG A 158 13.50 3.68 -2.74
C ARG A 158 12.63 4.16 -1.60
N VAL A 159 11.51 3.51 -1.31
CA VAL A 159 10.67 3.83 -0.16
C VAL A 159 11.45 3.58 1.13
N ASN A 160 12.06 2.40 1.31
CA ASN A 160 12.89 2.09 2.48
C ASN A 160 14.06 3.08 2.60
N GLN A 161 14.74 3.40 1.51
CA GLN A 161 15.85 4.37 1.49
C GLN A 161 15.36 5.81 1.74
N GLN A 162 14.20 6.19 1.23
CA GLN A 162 13.56 7.49 1.42
C GLN A 162 13.08 7.67 2.86
N MET A 163 12.55 6.62 3.46
CA MET A 163 12.07 6.63 4.84
C MET A 163 13.24 6.55 5.83
N ARG A 164 14.27 5.72 5.55
CA ARG A 164 15.52 5.67 6.33
C ARG A 164 16.30 7.00 6.27
N SER A 165 16.43 7.61 5.10
CA SER A 165 17.11 8.93 4.95
C SER A 165 16.36 10.10 5.61
N SER A 166 15.09 9.88 5.98
CA SER A 166 14.28 10.88 6.70
C SER A 166 14.21 10.61 8.21
N ASN A 167 14.96 9.63 8.74
CA ASN A 167 14.89 9.12 10.11
C ASN A 167 13.47 8.64 10.53
N LEU A 168 12.64 8.22 9.58
CA LEU A 168 11.26 7.79 9.84
C LEU A 168 11.13 6.30 10.12
N ILE A 169 12.18 5.50 9.89
CA ILE A 169 12.23 4.08 10.22
C ILE A 169 13.18 3.89 11.38
N ALA A 170 12.71 3.26 12.46
CA ALA A 170 13.58 2.79 13.53
C ALA A 170 14.53 1.74 12.94
N GLY A 171 15.84 2.01 12.95
CA GLY A 171 16.84 1.02 12.60
C GLY A 171 16.80 -0.16 13.59
N PRO A 172 17.21 -1.37 13.18
CA PRO A 172 17.40 -2.45 14.14
C PRO A 172 18.46 -2.00 15.15
N GLY A 173 18.04 -1.71 16.39
CA GLY A 173 18.94 -1.27 17.47
C GLY A 173 18.67 0.08 18.11
N GLN A 174 17.59 0.81 17.78
CA GLN A 174 17.15 1.96 18.58
C GLN A 174 15.95 1.61 19.45
N ALA A 175 16.16 0.68 20.38
CA ALA A 175 15.45 0.74 21.65
C ALA A 175 16.16 1.81 22.48
N SER A 176 15.69 3.05 22.40
CA SER A 176 16.03 4.04 23.41
C SER A 176 15.49 3.53 24.74
N GLU A 177 16.39 3.17 25.66
CA GLU A 177 16.12 3.27 27.08
C GLU A 177 15.49 4.65 27.33
N ILE A 178 14.24 4.64 27.75
CA ILE A 178 13.62 5.78 28.40
C ILE A 178 13.38 5.30 29.82
N LEU A 179 14.05 6.00 30.74
CA LEU A 179 13.96 5.91 32.20
C LEU A 179 12.53 5.73 32.71
#